data_AF-A0A4P9WV44-F1
#
_entry.id   AF-A0A4P9WV44-F1
#
_cell.length_a   1.000
_cell.length_b   1.000
_cell.length_c   1.000
_cell.angle_alpha   90.00
_cell.angle_beta   90.00
_cell.angle_gamma   90.00
#
_symmetry.space_group_name_H-M   'P 1'
#
loop_
_entity.id
_entity.type
_entity.pdbx_description
1 polymer ?
#
loop_
_entity_poly.entity_id
_entity_poly.type
_entity_poly.pdbx_seq_one_letter_code
_entity_poly.pdbx_strand_id
1 'polypeptide(L)'
;MEDPYYGVKDDIEAGLQTLNRQVAQWQRLTATPASPPQITASADEIRNTLGTIEMDLNDLEDTVRIVEANPTRFHLTTAETNAAFMDREQQQQQQLMRRQDDQLDQVMHTVGNMKEVAYVIGRELEDQAVLLDDLEVKVDSASGKLQLGMNRMRDFIKSNSDTKQQWTIICLIIVLIILIILVIYI
;
A
#
# COMPACT_ATOMS: atom_id res chain seq x y z
N MET A 1 12.92 3.36 -36.95
CA MET A 1 12.21 4.20 -35.98
C MET A 1 11.07 3.35 -35.49
N GLU A 2 11.05 3.04 -34.20
CA GLU A 2 9.98 2.24 -33.58
C GLU A 2 8.73 3.11 -33.51
N ASP A 3 7.58 2.53 -33.82
CA ASP A 3 6.32 3.27 -33.88
C ASP A 3 5.86 3.63 -32.46
N PRO A 4 5.63 4.93 -32.17
CA PRO A 4 5.29 5.41 -30.82
C PRO A 4 4.02 4.76 -30.25
N TYR A 5 3.09 4.28 -31.09
CA TYR A 5 1.91 3.55 -30.63
C TYR A 5 2.30 2.29 -29.84
N TYR A 6 3.27 1.53 -30.33
CA TYR A 6 3.66 0.25 -29.71
C TYR A 6 4.46 0.46 -28.43
N GLY A 7 5.27 1.52 -28.35
CA GLY A 7 5.99 1.87 -27.12
C GLY A 7 5.02 2.21 -25.97
N VAL A 8 4.08 3.11 -26.21
CA VAL A 8 3.08 3.50 -25.19
C VAL A 8 2.17 2.31 -24.83
N LYS A 9 1.81 1.49 -25.82
CA LYS A 9 1.08 0.24 -25.57
C LYS A 9 1.82 -0.69 -24.63
N ASP A 10 3.11 -0.92 -24.86
CA ASP A 10 3.92 -1.81 -24.02
C ASP A 10 4.06 -1.27 -22.59
N ASP A 11 4.16 0.05 -22.45
CA ASP A 11 4.17 0.73 -21.14
C ASP A 11 2.84 0.54 -20.40
N ILE A 12 1.70 0.68 -21.09
CA ILE A 12 0.37 0.41 -20.50
C ILE A 12 0.23 -1.05 -20.10
N GLU A 13 0.66 -2.00 -20.94
CA GLU A 13 0.62 -3.43 -20.61
C GLU A 13 1.50 -3.74 -19.38
N ALA A 14 2.70 -3.16 -19.29
CA ALA A 14 3.58 -3.30 -18.13
C ALA A 14 2.97 -2.67 -16.86
N GLY A 15 2.31 -1.52 -17.01
CA GLY A 15 1.55 -0.85 -15.97
C GLY A 15 0.42 -1.74 -15.43
N LEU A 16 -0.40 -2.31 -16.31
CA LEU A 16 -1.50 -3.22 -15.94
C LEU A 16 -1.00 -4.49 -15.23
N GLN A 17 0.12 -5.06 -15.65
CA GLN A 17 0.73 -6.20 -14.95
C GLN A 17 1.22 -5.82 -13.56
N THR A 18 1.74 -4.60 -13.40
CA THR A 18 2.17 -4.07 -12.10
C THR A 18 0.98 -3.84 -11.19
N LEU A 19 -0.08 -3.23 -11.71
CA LEU A 19 -1.32 -2.96 -11.01
C LEU A 19 -1.99 -4.24 -10.50
N ASN A 20 -2.07 -5.28 -11.34
CA ASN A 20 -2.60 -6.59 -10.94
C ASN A 20 -1.83 -7.20 -9.76
N ARG A 21 -0.50 -7.07 -9.77
CA ARG A 21 0.34 -7.56 -8.66
C ARG A 21 0.09 -6.77 -7.37
N GLN A 22 0.01 -5.44 -7.46
CA GLN A 22 -0.27 -4.57 -6.31
C GLN A 22 -1.67 -4.84 -5.73
N VAL A 23 -2.70 -5.00 -6.56
CA VAL A 23 -4.06 -5.36 -6.11
C VAL A 23 -4.05 -6.71 -5.39
N ALA A 24 -3.39 -7.73 -5.95
CA ALA A 24 -3.29 -9.03 -5.30
C ALA A 24 -2.54 -8.96 -3.96
N GLN A 25 -1.51 -8.12 -3.85
CA GLN A 25 -0.80 -7.87 -2.59
C GLN A 25 -1.70 -7.17 -1.58
N TRP A 26 -2.42 -6.13 -1.99
CA TRP A 26 -3.34 -5.40 -1.13
C TRP A 26 -4.44 -6.30 -0.57
N GLN A 27 -5.01 -7.19 -1.39
CA GLN A 27 -6.00 -8.19 -0.95
C GLN A 27 -5.43 -9.14 0.11
N ARG A 28 -4.15 -9.49 0.03
CA ARG A 28 -3.50 -10.32 1.06
C ARG A 28 -3.31 -9.54 2.36
N LEU A 29 -2.90 -8.27 2.27
CA LEU A 29 -2.71 -7.40 3.43
C LEU A 29 -4.00 -7.16 4.20
N THR A 30 -5.12 -6.96 3.50
CA THR A 30 -6.44 -6.80 4.13
C THR A 30 -7.00 -8.09 4.69
N ALA A 31 -6.60 -9.26 4.15
CA ALA A 31 -6.99 -10.56 4.68
C ALA A 31 -6.16 -11.01 5.91
N THR A 32 -5.07 -10.32 6.23
CA THR A 32 -4.25 -10.56 7.45
C THR A 32 -4.35 -9.38 8.40
N PRO A 33 -3.99 -9.54 9.70
CA PRO A 33 -3.87 -8.41 10.62
C PRO A 33 -2.61 -7.59 10.30
N ALA A 34 -2.58 -6.99 9.10
CA ALA A 34 -1.58 -6.01 8.71
C ALA A 34 -1.87 -4.67 9.41
N SER A 35 -0.84 -3.84 9.57
CA SER A 35 -1.04 -2.53 10.19
C SER A 35 -1.73 -1.57 9.21
N PRO A 36 -2.69 -0.74 9.66
CA PRO A 36 -3.37 0.22 8.80
C PRO A 36 -2.46 1.09 7.90
N PRO A 37 -1.32 1.64 8.39
CA PRO A 37 -0.43 2.42 7.51
C PRO A 37 0.17 1.60 6.35
N GLN A 38 0.36 0.29 6.50
CA GLN A 38 0.82 -0.57 5.40
C GLN A 38 -0.27 -0.76 4.35
N ILE A 39 -1.53 -0.88 4.76
CA ILE A 39 -2.68 -1.03 3.87
C ILE A 39 -2.91 0.26 3.08
N THR A 40 -2.83 1.42 3.75
CA THR A 40 -2.93 2.75 3.10
C THR A 40 -1.80 2.98 2.11
N ALA A 41 -0.55 2.68 2.47
CA ALA A 41 0.58 2.82 1.56
C ALA A 41 0.41 1.96 0.30
N SER A 42 -0.02 0.70 0.45
CA SER A 42 -0.28 -0.19 -0.68
C SER A 42 -1.41 0.30 -1.58
N ALA A 43 -2.42 0.98 -1.02
CA ALA A 43 -3.49 1.58 -1.81
C ALA A 43 -3.04 2.81 -2.59
N ASP A 44 -2.17 3.64 -2.01
CA ASP A 44 -1.63 4.81 -2.69
C ASP A 44 -0.72 4.43 -3.85
N GLU A 45 0.03 3.33 -3.71
CA GLU A 45 0.78 2.73 -4.83
C GLU A 45 -0.14 2.35 -6.01
N ILE A 46 -1.27 1.68 -5.72
CA ILE A 46 -2.26 1.30 -6.74
C ILE A 46 -2.83 2.55 -7.44
N ARG A 47 -3.18 3.60 -6.67
CA ARG A 47 -3.70 4.86 -7.24
C ARG A 47 -2.68 5.56 -8.13
N ASN A 48 -1.42 5.59 -7.71
CA ASN A 48 -0.35 6.22 -8.49
C ASN A 48 -0.15 5.49 -9.82
N THR A 49 -0.01 4.16 -9.79
CA THR A 49 0.14 3.35 -11.00
C THR A 49 -1.08 3.47 -11.93
N LEU A 50 -2.30 3.51 -11.37
CA LEU A 50 -3.51 3.76 -12.15
C LEU A 50 -3.48 5.13 -12.84
N GLY A 51 -3.05 6.18 -12.13
CA GLY A 51 -2.93 7.53 -12.68
C GLY A 51 -1.89 7.62 -13.81
N THR A 52 -0.79 6.87 -13.72
CA THR A 52 0.19 6.77 -14.82
C THR A 52 -0.45 6.12 -16.06
N ILE A 53 -1.13 4.99 -15.90
CA ILE A 53 -1.79 4.29 -17.01
C ILE A 53 -2.87 5.18 -17.65
N GLU A 54 -3.63 5.94 -16.85
CA GLU A 54 -4.63 6.88 -17.36
C GLU A 54 -3.98 8.00 -18.21
N MET A 55 -2.81 8.50 -17.82
CA MET A 55 -2.05 9.49 -18.59
C MET A 55 -1.57 8.89 -19.93
N ASP A 56 -0.97 7.70 -19.88
CA ASP A 56 -0.47 7.01 -21.08
C ASP A 56 -1.60 6.70 -22.07
N LEU A 57 -2.78 6.31 -21.57
CA LEU A 57 -3.96 6.09 -22.40
C LEU A 57 -4.48 7.36 -23.06
N ASN A 58 -4.49 8.48 -22.33
CA ASN A 58 -4.91 9.75 -22.88
C ASN A 58 -3.93 10.24 -23.97
N ASP A 59 -2.63 10.06 -23.77
CA ASP A 59 -1.61 10.38 -24.77
C ASP A 59 -1.75 9.51 -26.04
N LEU A 60 -2.13 8.24 -25.87
CA LEU A 60 -2.40 7.32 -26.97
C LEU A 60 -3.65 7.72 -27.75
N GLU A 61 -4.73 8.11 -27.06
CA GLU A 61 -5.97 8.61 -27.67
C GLU A 61 -5.70 9.90 -28.48
N ASP A 62 -4.93 10.83 -27.93
CA ASP A 62 -4.53 12.05 -28.63
C ASP A 62 -3.67 11.75 -29.86
N THR A 63 -2.79 10.76 -29.78
CA THR A 63 -1.98 10.32 -30.92
C THR A 63 -2.85 9.74 -32.04
N VAL A 64 -3.82 8.87 -31.71
CA VAL A 64 -4.76 8.32 -32.69
C VAL A 64 -5.55 9.44 -33.37
N ARG A 65 -6.11 10.39 -32.59
CA ARG A 65 -6.83 11.55 -33.13
C ARG A 65 -6.00 12.39 -34.08
N ILE A 66 -4.72 12.61 -33.79
CA ILE A 66 -3.81 13.37 -34.65
C ILE A 66 -3.58 12.64 -35.98
N VAL A 67 -3.41 11.31 -35.95
CA VAL A 67 -3.22 10.48 -37.15
C VAL A 67 -4.51 10.47 -38.00
N GLU A 68 -5.68 10.35 -37.38
CA GLU A 68 -6.97 10.44 -38.07
C GLU A 68 -7.19 11.81 -38.73
N ALA A 69 -6.78 12.90 -38.06
CA ALA A 69 -6.99 14.26 -38.54
C ALA A 69 -6.08 14.66 -39.72
N ASN A 70 -4.93 13.99 -39.93
CA ASN A 70 -4.03 14.32 -41.03
C ASN A 70 -3.29 13.10 -41.62
N PRO A 71 -3.98 12.25 -42.40
CA PRO A 71 -3.39 11.07 -43.04
C PRO A 71 -2.26 11.42 -44.02
N THR A 72 -2.32 12.62 -44.61
CA THR A 72 -1.39 13.09 -45.65
C THR A 72 -0.02 13.52 -45.12
N ARG A 73 0.12 13.80 -43.80
CA ARG A 73 1.38 14.25 -43.21
C ARG A 73 2.42 13.12 -43.03
N PHE A 74 2.00 11.86 -43.15
CA PHE A 74 2.86 10.66 -43.06
C PHE A 74 3.34 10.13 -44.43
N HIS A 75 3.52 11.03 -45.41
CA HIS A 75 4.03 10.79 -46.77
C HIS A 75 3.06 10.12 -47.75
N LEU A 76 2.07 10.89 -48.20
CA LEU A 76 1.49 10.73 -49.55
C LEU A 76 1.77 12.00 -50.37
N THR A 77 3.05 12.34 -50.56
CA THR A 77 3.45 13.36 -51.54
C THR A 77 4.34 12.78 -52.62
N THR A 78 3.63 12.29 -53.64
CA THR A 78 3.81 12.58 -55.07
C THR A 78 5.02 11.96 -55.80
N ALA A 79 4.77 10.79 -56.39
CA ALA A 79 5.03 10.54 -57.81
C ALA A 79 4.15 9.36 -58.29
N GLU A 80 3.01 9.68 -58.90
CA GLU A 80 2.23 8.81 -59.81
C GLU A 80 1.78 7.43 -59.27
N THR A 81 1.10 7.40 -58.13
CA THR A 81 0.52 6.15 -57.62
C THR A 81 -0.82 5.85 -58.29
N ASN A 82 -0.83 4.74 -59.05
CA ASN A 82 -2.02 4.01 -59.48
C ASN A 82 -3.16 4.16 -58.45
N ALA A 83 -4.37 4.52 -58.88
CA ALA A 83 -5.54 4.58 -58.00
C ALA A 83 -5.72 3.28 -57.18
N ALA A 84 -5.32 2.14 -57.74
CA ALA A 84 -5.31 0.84 -57.07
C ALA A 84 -4.24 0.69 -55.97
N PHE A 85 -3.12 1.42 -56.03
CA PHE A 85 -2.12 1.47 -54.97
C PHE A 85 -2.61 2.36 -53.82
N MET A 86 -3.14 3.55 -54.13
CA MET A 86 -3.74 4.43 -53.13
C MET A 86 -4.92 3.79 -52.39
N ASP A 87 -5.81 3.08 -53.10
CA ASP A 87 -6.93 2.36 -52.51
C ASP A 87 -6.47 1.23 -51.58
N ARG A 88 -5.41 0.49 -51.96
CA ARG A 88 -4.83 -0.55 -51.10
C ARG A 88 -4.16 0.00 -49.85
N GLU A 89 -3.39 1.08 -49.96
CA GLU A 89 -2.72 1.72 -48.83
C GLU A 89 -3.76 2.33 -47.86
N GLN A 90 -4.81 2.98 -48.37
CA GLN A 90 -5.91 3.47 -47.54
C GLN A 90 -6.65 2.32 -46.83
N GLN A 91 -6.95 1.22 -47.52
CA GLN A 91 -7.60 0.06 -46.92
C GLN A 91 -6.71 -0.57 -45.83
N GLN A 92 -5.40 -0.64 -46.04
CA GLN A 92 -4.46 -1.14 -45.03
C GLN A 92 -4.38 -0.22 -43.81
N GLN A 93 -4.31 1.09 -43.99
CA GLN A 93 -4.32 2.05 -42.87
C GLN A 93 -5.63 1.99 -42.08
N GLN A 94 -6.79 1.90 -42.74
CA GLN A 94 -8.08 1.74 -42.06
C GLN A 94 -8.17 0.45 -41.28
N GLN A 95 -7.61 -0.65 -41.80
CA GLN A 95 -7.55 -1.91 -41.06
C GLN A 95 -6.61 -1.83 -39.86
N LEU A 96 -5.49 -1.11 -39.97
CA LEU A 96 -4.57 -0.89 -38.87
C LEU A 96 -5.20 -0.05 -37.76
N MET A 97 -5.82 1.08 -38.11
CA MET A 97 -6.53 1.95 -37.14
C MET A 97 -7.61 1.18 -36.39
N ARG A 98 -8.46 0.42 -37.10
CA ARG A 98 -9.49 -0.41 -36.46
C ARG A 98 -8.91 -1.40 -35.44
N ARG A 99 -7.78 -2.02 -35.76
CA ARG A 99 -7.12 -2.94 -34.81
C ARG A 99 -6.57 -2.22 -33.59
N GLN A 100 -6.07 -1.00 -33.77
CA GLN A 100 -5.57 -0.17 -32.68
C GLN A 100 -6.72 0.28 -31.76
N ASP A 101 -7.83 0.74 -32.34
CA ASP A 101 -9.04 1.12 -31.59
C ASP A 101 -9.61 -0.06 -30.79
N ASP A 102 -9.77 -1.24 -31.42
CA ASP A 102 -10.30 -2.44 -30.75
C ASP A 102 -9.42 -2.85 -29.54
N GLN A 103 -8.10 -2.66 -29.65
CA GLN A 103 -7.14 -2.93 -28.57
C GLN A 103 -7.22 -1.87 -27.47
N LEU A 104 -7.30 -0.59 -27.83
CA LEU A 104 -7.45 0.51 -26.89
C LEU A 104 -8.72 0.34 -26.05
N ASP A 105 -9.84 -0.04 -26.67
CA ASP A 105 -11.11 -0.30 -25.99
C ASP A 105 -10.97 -1.41 -24.95
N GLN A 106 -10.29 -2.51 -25.27
CA GLN A 106 -10.06 -3.60 -24.32
C GLN A 106 -9.23 -3.14 -23.11
N VAL A 107 -8.21 -2.33 -23.35
CA VAL A 107 -7.36 -1.77 -22.29
C VAL A 107 -8.15 -0.77 -21.45
N MET A 108 -8.95 0.11 -22.06
CA MET A 108 -9.84 1.04 -21.38
C MET A 108 -10.85 0.33 -20.48
N HIS A 109 -11.45 -0.77 -20.94
CA HIS A 109 -12.32 -1.60 -20.10
C HIS A 109 -11.59 -2.18 -18.89
N THR A 110 -10.36 -2.65 -19.09
CA THR A 110 -9.53 -3.20 -18.01
C THR A 110 -9.19 -2.12 -16.97
N VAL A 111 -8.79 -0.93 -17.42
CA VAL A 111 -8.51 0.22 -16.55
C VAL A 111 -9.78 0.69 -15.83
N GLY A 112 -10.93 0.68 -16.53
CA GLY A 112 -12.24 0.96 -15.92
C GLY A 112 -12.58 0.03 -14.76
N ASN A 113 -12.38 -1.28 -14.94
CA ASN A 113 -12.57 -2.25 -13.86
C ASN A 113 -11.59 -2.01 -12.69
N MET A 114 -10.34 -1.64 -13.00
CA MET A 114 -9.34 -1.36 -11.97
C MET A 114 -9.64 -0.08 -11.18
N LYS A 115 -10.27 0.91 -11.82
CA LYS A 115 -10.78 2.10 -11.16
C LYS A 115 -11.90 1.78 -10.17
N GLU A 116 -12.78 0.85 -10.53
CA GLU A 116 -13.79 0.33 -9.60
C GLU A 116 -13.13 -0.36 -8.40
N VAL A 117 -12.09 -1.17 -8.64
CA VAL A 117 -11.29 -1.78 -7.57
C VAL A 117 -10.63 -0.72 -6.67
N ALA A 118 -10.01 0.30 -7.25
CA ALA A 118 -9.39 1.40 -6.50
C ALA A 118 -10.40 2.21 -5.68
N TYR A 119 -11.63 2.35 -6.18
CA TYR A 119 -12.73 2.97 -5.45
C TYR A 119 -13.15 2.13 -4.23
N VAL A 120 -13.28 0.81 -4.39
CA VAL A 120 -13.56 -0.13 -3.28
C VAL A 120 -12.44 -0.07 -2.23
N ILE A 121 -11.18 -0.05 -2.65
CA ILE A 121 -10.02 0.13 -1.76
C ILE A 121 -10.15 1.43 -0.96
N GLY A 122 -10.58 2.52 -1.58
CA GLY A 122 -10.78 3.80 -0.91
C GLY A 122 -11.82 3.75 0.21
N ARG A 123 -12.93 3.07 -0.01
CA ARG A 123 -13.96 2.88 1.01
C ARG A 123 -13.48 2.03 2.18
N GLU A 124 -12.83 0.91 1.89
CA GLU A 124 -12.29 0.02 2.93
C GLU A 124 -11.27 0.74 3.83
N LEU A 125 -10.46 1.63 3.26
CA LEU A 125 -9.55 2.48 4.05
C LEU A 125 -10.29 3.47 4.96
N GLU A 126 -11.39 4.05 4.48
CA GLU A 126 -12.24 4.96 5.28
C GLU A 126 -12.89 4.19 6.44
N ASP A 127 -13.37 2.97 6.19
CA ASP A 127 -13.91 2.08 7.21
C ASP A 127 -12.84 1.67 8.25
N GLN A 128 -11.61 1.39 7.82
CA GLN A 128 -10.49 1.10 8.71
C GLN A 128 -10.01 2.33 9.50
N ALA A 129 -10.13 3.54 8.96
CA ALA A 129 -9.81 4.78 9.67
C ALA A 129 -10.74 5.00 10.87
N VAL A 130 -12.02 4.65 10.73
CA VAL A 130 -12.99 4.69 11.85
C VAL A 130 -12.64 3.65 12.92
N LEU A 131 -12.17 2.46 12.54
CA LEU A 131 -11.74 1.42 13.48
C LEU A 131 -10.43 1.76 14.23
N LEU A 132 -9.60 2.63 13.65
CA LEU A 132 -8.32 3.09 14.22
C LEU A 132 -8.52 4.00 15.45
N ASP A 133 -9.54 4.87 15.42
CA ASP A 133 -9.92 5.72 16.55
C ASP A 133 -10.31 4.87 17.79
N ASP A 134 -11.11 3.82 17.55
CA ASP A 134 -11.51 2.85 18.58
C ASP A 134 -10.32 2.04 19.16
N LEU A 135 -9.30 1.78 18.33
CA LEU A 135 -8.08 1.10 18.75
C LEU A 135 -7.19 2.02 19.60
N GLU A 136 -7.05 3.29 19.22
CA GLU A 136 -6.29 4.30 19.97
C GLU A 136 -6.85 4.46 21.39
N VAL A 137 -8.18 4.59 21.53
CA VAL A 137 -8.86 4.66 22.83
C VAL A 137 -8.61 3.41 23.69
N LYS A 138 -8.57 2.21 23.08
CA LYS A 138 -8.28 0.95 23.78
C LYS A 138 -6.81 0.84 24.19
N VAL A 139 -5.89 1.30 23.36
CA VAL A 139 -4.45 1.32 23.67
C VAL A 139 -4.17 2.27 24.82
N ASP A 140 -4.76 3.46 24.84
CA ASP A 140 -4.62 4.42 25.95
C ASP A 140 -5.16 3.83 27.26
N SER A 141 -6.32 3.17 27.19
CA SER A 141 -6.92 2.49 28.33
C SER A 141 -6.04 1.33 28.84
N ALA A 142 -5.42 0.57 27.94
CA ALA A 142 -4.50 -0.52 28.30
C ALA A 142 -3.19 0.02 28.89
N SER A 143 -2.65 1.10 28.33
CA SER A 143 -1.46 1.81 28.82
C SER A 143 -1.67 2.32 30.24
N GLY A 144 -2.82 2.96 30.50
CA GLY A 144 -3.18 3.42 31.84
C GLY A 144 -3.29 2.27 32.86
N LYS A 145 -3.92 1.15 32.48
CA LYS A 145 -4.00 -0.05 33.33
C LYS A 145 -2.63 -0.69 33.57
N LEU A 146 -1.78 -0.77 32.55
CA LEU A 146 -0.41 -1.26 32.67
C LEU A 146 0.43 -0.37 33.58
N GLN A 147 0.31 0.96 33.46
CA GLN A 147 1.02 1.92 34.30
C GLN A 147 0.60 1.79 35.77
N LEU A 148 -0.70 1.62 36.05
CA LEU A 148 -1.21 1.33 37.38
C LEU A 148 -0.67 0.00 37.94
N GLY A 149 -0.64 -1.06 37.11
CA GLY A 149 -0.05 -2.35 37.47
C GLY A 149 1.44 -2.25 37.78
N MET A 150 2.19 -1.50 36.97
CA MET A 150 3.63 -1.26 37.14
C MET A 150 3.92 -0.47 38.42
N ASN A 151 3.09 0.54 38.74
CA ASN A 151 3.21 1.29 39.98
C ASN A 151 2.95 0.41 41.20
N ARG A 152 1.90 -0.44 41.16
CA ARG A 152 1.66 -1.42 42.23
C ARG A 152 2.80 -2.43 42.36
N MET A 153 3.39 -2.89 41.26
CA MET A 153 4.53 -3.79 41.29
C MET A 153 5.74 -3.12 41.94
N ARG A 154 5.99 -1.84 41.62
CA ARG A 154 7.04 -1.03 42.26
C ARG A 154 6.80 -0.87 43.76
N ASP A 155 5.56 -0.60 44.16
CA ASP A 155 5.17 -0.48 45.57
C ASP A 155 5.31 -1.82 46.30
N PHE A 156 5.00 -2.94 45.66
CA PHE A 156 5.13 -4.28 46.24
C PHE A 156 6.60 -4.67 46.44
N ILE A 157 7.46 -4.37 45.46
CA ILE A 157 8.91 -4.59 45.57
C ILE A 157 9.46 -3.78 46.76
N LYS A 158 9.09 -2.51 46.88
CA LYS A 158 9.54 -1.63 47.97
C LYS A 158 9.00 -2.05 49.34
N SER A 159 7.74 -2.48 49.41
CA SER A 159 7.09 -2.82 50.68
C SER A 159 7.46 -4.22 51.20
N ASN A 160 8.00 -5.12 50.37
CA ASN A 160 8.31 -6.48 50.78
C ASN A 160 9.78 -6.69 51.21
N SER A 161 10.74 -5.91 50.69
CA SER A 161 12.16 -6.09 51.08
C SER A 161 12.58 -5.29 52.32
N ASP A 162 12.12 -4.06 52.51
CA ASP A 162 12.85 -3.17 53.43
C ASP A 162 12.47 -3.35 54.90
N THR A 163 11.17 -3.44 55.22
CA THR A 163 10.74 -3.43 56.63
C THR A 163 10.88 -4.79 57.30
N LYS A 164 10.50 -5.89 56.63
CA LYS A 164 10.54 -7.24 57.22
C LYS A 164 11.97 -7.78 57.34
N GLN A 165 12.85 -7.45 56.39
CA GLN A 165 14.26 -7.81 56.46
C GLN A 165 14.95 -7.08 57.61
N GLN A 166 14.66 -5.80 57.83
CA GLN A 166 15.23 -5.04 58.95
C GLN A 166 14.87 -5.63 60.33
N TRP A 167 13.62 -6.00 60.56
CA TRP A 167 13.21 -6.60 61.85
C TRP A 167 13.88 -7.94 62.12
N THR A 168 14.03 -8.77 61.08
CA THR A 168 14.74 -10.07 61.20
C THR A 168 16.21 -9.85 61.58
N ILE A 169 16.89 -8.89 60.96
CA ILE A 169 18.29 -8.57 61.26
C ILE A 169 18.45 -8.08 62.70
N ILE A 170 17.58 -7.17 63.17
CA ILE A 170 17.61 -6.67 64.55
C ILE A 170 17.40 -7.82 65.55
N CYS A 171 16.45 -8.72 65.28
CA CYS A 171 16.18 -9.87 66.14
C CYS A 171 17.40 -10.79 66.24
N LEU A 172 18.08 -11.08 65.12
CA LEU A 172 19.30 -11.88 65.09
C LEU A 172 20.44 -11.24 65.90
N ILE A 173 20.59 -9.91 65.84
CA ILE A 173 21.60 -9.17 66.61
C ILE A 173 21.33 -9.29 68.12
N ILE A 174 20.08 -9.17 68.55
CA ILE A 174 19.70 -9.30 69.97
C ILE A 174 20.02 -10.70 70.49
N VAL A 175 19.66 -11.74 69.73
CA VAL A 175 19.96 -13.13 70.08
C VAL A 175 21.47 -13.35 70.19
N LEU A 176 22.25 -12.78 69.26
CA LEU A 176 23.71 -12.85 69.30
C LEU A 176 24.29 -12.18 70.56
N ILE A 177 23.81 -10.99 70.93
CA ILE A 177 24.25 -10.27 72.14
C ILE A 177 23.95 -11.09 73.40
N ILE A 178 22.75 -11.68 73.48
CA ILE A 178 22.36 -12.53 74.62
C ILE A 178 23.29 -13.74 74.75
N LEU A 179 23.60 -14.40 73.63
CA LEU A 179 24.55 -15.53 73.63
C LEU A 179 25.94 -15.11 74.11
N ILE A 180 26.44 -13.94 73.67
CA ILE A 180 27.75 -13.43 74.10
C ILE A 180 27.77 -13.17 75.60
N ILE A 181 26.74 -12.50 76.14
CA ILE A 181 26.65 -12.23 77.59
C ILE A 181 26.59 -13.53 78.38
N LEU A 182 25.78 -14.49 77.94
CA LEU A 182 25.65 -15.78 78.58
C LEU A 182 27.00 -16.53 78.63
N VAL A 183 27.77 -16.49 77.54
CA VAL A 183 29.11 -17.10 77.48
C VAL A 183 30.12 -16.39 78.38
N ILE A 184 30.04 -15.06 78.54
CA ILE A 184 30.96 -14.31 79.42
C ILE A 184 30.68 -14.56 80.91
N TYR A 185 29.42 -14.84 81.27
CA TYR A 185 28.99 -15.05 82.65
C TYR A 185 29.11 -16.50 83.14
N ILE A 186 29.24 -17.45 82.22
CA ILE A 186 29.50 -18.87 82.49
C ILE A 186 31.00 -19.12 82.59
#